data_AF-A0A357SZI3-F1
#
_entry.id   AF-A0A357SZI3-F1
#
_cell.length_a   1.000
_cell.length_b   1.000
_cell.length_c   1.000
_cell.angle_alpha   90.00
_cell.angle_beta   90.00
_cell.angle_gamma   90.00
#
_symmetry.space_group_name_H-M   'P 1'
#
loop_
_entity.id
_entity.type
_entity.pdbx_description
1 polymer ?
#
loop_
_entity_poly.entity_id
_entity_poly.type
_entity_poly.pdbx_seq_one_letter_code
_entity_poly.pdbx_strand_id
1 'polypeptide(L)' 'KGSPQKRGVCTRVSTVTPKKPNSALRKVARVRLSNRLEVTAYIPGEGHNLQEHSV' A
#
# COMPACT_ATOMS: atom_id res chain seq x y z
N LYS A 1 17.86 -3.56 8.10
CA LYS A 1 17.67 -4.01 9.51
C LYS A 1 16.58 -5.06 9.53
N GLY A 2 16.94 -6.29 9.89
CA GLY A 2 16.08 -7.46 9.80
C GLY A 2 14.82 -7.32 10.65
N SER A 3 13.69 -7.19 9.98
CA SER A 3 12.36 -7.28 10.59
C SER A 3 11.44 -7.78 9.47
N PRO A 4 10.79 -8.95 9.62
CA PRO A 4 9.96 -9.53 8.55
C PRO A 4 8.76 -8.64 8.22
N GLN A 5 8.28 -7.89 9.20
CA GLN A 5 7.18 -6.92 9.06
C GLN A 5 7.48 -5.67 9.88
N LYS A 6 6.93 -4.53 9.43
CA LYS A 6 7.05 -3.24 10.11
C LYS A 6 5.68 -2.61 10.17
N ARG A 7 5.37 -1.99 11.32
CA ARG A 7 4.19 -1.13 11.47
C ARG A 7 4.35 0.09 10.55
N GLY A 8 3.26 0.49 9.92
CA GLY A 8 3.19 1.71 9.12
C GLY A 8 1.83 2.38 9.28
N VAL A 9 1.72 3.59 8.77
CA VAL A 9 0.46 4.34 8.73
C VAL A 9 0.15 4.64 7.27
N CYS A 10 -1.09 4.36 6.84
CA CYS A 10 -1.54 4.67 5.49
C CYS A 10 -1.62 6.19 5.30
N THR A 11 -0.86 6.73 4.35
CA THR A 11 -0.89 8.16 4.01
C THR A 11 -1.86 8.45 2.87
N ARG A 12 -2.04 7.51 1.94
CA ARG A 12 -2.99 7.62 0.83
C ARG A 12 -3.38 6.24 0.32
N VAL A 13 -4.66 6.05 0.02
CA VAL A 13 -5.15 4.84 -0.66
C VAL A 13 -5.52 5.21 -2.10
N SER A 14 -5.04 4.45 -3.08
CA SER A 14 -5.31 4.73 -4.50
C SER A 14 -5.30 3.47 -5.36
N THR A 15 -5.74 3.61 -6.61
CA THR A 15 -5.68 2.54 -7.62
C THR A 15 -4.74 2.92 -8.74
N VAL A 16 -3.90 1.98 -9.19
CA VAL A 16 -2.91 2.18 -10.26
C VAL A 16 -3.11 1.15 -11.36
N THR A 17 -2.99 1.58 -12.62
CA THR A 17 -3.00 0.68 -13.78
C THR A 17 -1.63 0.00 -13.93
N PRO A 18 -1.56 -1.34 -14.10
CA PRO A 18 -0.30 -2.03 -14.32
C PRO A 18 0.30 -1.66 -15.68
N LYS A 19 1.59 -1.95 -15.87
CA LYS A 19 2.24 -1.82 -17.18
C LYS A 19 1.67 -2.87 -18.15
N LYS A 20 1.62 -2.53 -19.44
CA LYS A 20 1.34 -3.46 -20.55
C LYS A 20 2.21 -4.73 -20.38
N PRO A 21 1.71 -5.95 -20.62
CA PRO A 21 0.48 -6.37 -21.34
C PRO A 21 -0.80 -6.43 -20.51
N ASN A 22 -0.71 -6.19 -19.20
CA ASN A 22 -1.83 -6.44 -18.31
C ASN A 22 -2.77 -5.24 -18.22
N SER A 23 -4.05 -5.50 -18.00
CA SER A 23 -5.06 -4.50 -17.66
C SER A 23 -5.77 -4.89 -16.36
N ALA A 24 -5.79 -3.97 -15.39
CA ALA A 24 -6.51 -4.09 -14.12
C ALA A 24 -6.42 -2.75 -13.35
N LEU A 25 -7.26 -2.58 -12.33
CA LEU A 25 -7.05 -1.56 -11.31
C LEU A 25 -6.39 -2.21 -10.09
N ARG A 26 -5.10 -1.91 -9.85
CA ARG A 26 -4.35 -2.43 -8.69
C ARG A 26 -4.57 -1.51 -7.50
N LYS A 27 -5.15 -2.05 -6.44
CA LYS A 27 -5.36 -1.35 -5.17
C LYS A 27 -4.02 -1.24 -4.45
N VAL A 28 -3.60 -0.02 -4.16
CA VAL A 28 -2.31 0.28 -3.52
C VAL A 28 -2.49 1.30 -2.39
N ALA A 29 -1.64 1.21 -1.39
CA ALA A 29 -1.55 2.17 -0.31
C ALA A 29 -0.15 2.77 -0.26
N ARG A 30 -0.07 4.10 -0.16
CA ARG A 30 1.12 4.81 0.29
C ARG A 30 1.18 4.66 1.81
N VAL A 31 2.28 4.11 2.33
CA VAL A 31 2.44 3.79 3.75
C VAL A 31 3.72 4.42 4.26
N ARG A 32 3.61 5.15 5.38
CA ARG A 32 4.75 5.66 6.13
C ARG A 32 5.11 4.65 7.21
N LEU A 33 6.26 4.00 7.06
CA LEU A 33 6.75 3.00 8.01
C LEU A 33 7.30 3.65 9.28
N SER A 34 7.41 2.87 10.35
CA SER A 34 8.01 3.31 11.63
C SER A 34 9.46 3.82 11.51
N ASN A 35 10.19 3.40 10.47
CA ASN A 35 11.52 3.91 10.14
C ASN A 35 11.50 5.17 9.27
N ARG A 36 10.36 5.87 9.21
CA ARG A 36 10.12 7.13 8.48
C ARG A 36 10.21 7.04 6.95
N LEU A 37 10.36 5.84 6.39
CA LEU A 37 10.33 5.64 4.94
C LEU A 37 8.89 5.64 4.43
N GLU A 38 8.66 6.31 3.32
CA GLU A 38 7.43 6.20 2.55
C GLU A 38 7.58 5.12 1.49
N VAL A 39 6.66 4.16 1.49
CA VAL A 39 6.64 3.06 0.54
C VAL A 39 5.25 2.92 -0.07
N THR A 40 5.18 2.41 -1.30
CA THR A 40 3.91 2.02 -1.92
C THR A 40 3.74 0.51 -1.71
N ALA A 41 2.70 0.12 -0.99
CA ALA A 41 2.36 -1.26 -0.68
C ALA A 41 1.15 -1.71 -1.52
N TYR A 42 1.15 -2.98 -1.93
CA TYR A 42 0.01 -3.61 -2.59
C TYR A 42 -1.02 -4.04 -1.55
N ILE A 43 -2.31 -3.84 -1.86
CA ILE A 43 -3.42 -4.34 -1.04
C ILE A 43 -3.94 -5.63 -1.69
N PRO A 44 -3.70 -6.81 -1.11
CA PRO A 44 -4.20 -8.08 -1.65
C PRO A 44 -5.71 -8.23 -1.43
N GLY A 45 -6.33 -9.10 -2.23
CA GLY A 45 -7.77 -9.38 -2.16
C GLY A 45 -8.64 -8.44 -3.00
N GLU A 46 -9.96 -8.67 -2.97
CA GLU A 46 -10.94 -7.97 -3.81
C GLU A 46 -11.46 -6.68 -3.14
N GLY A 47 -11.65 -6.70 -1.82
CA GLY A 47 -12.14 -5.57 -1.02
C GLY A 47 -11.16 -5.16 0.08
N HIS A 48 -11.19 -3.88 0.46
CA HIS A 48 -10.50 -3.38 1.65
C HIS A 48 -11.32 -2.24 2.29
N ASN A 49 -11.18 -2.07 3.60
CA ASN A 49 -11.76 -0.96 4.36
C ASN A 49 -10.68 0.00 4.89
N LEU A 50 -9.51 0.05 4.21
CA LEU A 50 -8.43 0.95 4.59
C LEU A 50 -8.81 2.40 4.33
N GLN A 51 -8.53 3.24 5.32
CA GLN A 51 -8.70 4.68 5.26
C GLN A 51 -7.34 5.37 5.37
N GLU A 52 -7.31 6.66 5.08
CA GLU A 52 -6.16 7.48 5.43
C GLU A 52 -5.96 7.45 6.95
N HIS A 53 -4.69 7.40 7.36
CA HIS A 53 -4.24 7.32 8.75
C HIS A 53 -4.56 6.01 9.49
N SER A 54 -5.06 4.99 8.77
CA SER A 54 -5.13 3.63 9.27
C SER A 54 -3.74 3.07 9.58
N VAL A 55 -3.62 2.34 10.69
CA VAL A 55 -2.38 1.65 11.14
C VAL A 55 -2.37 0.20 10.66
#